data_AF-T1DH20-F1
#
_entry.id   AF-T1DH20-F1
#
_cell.length_a   1.000
_cell.length_b   1.000
_cell.length_c   1.000
_cell.angle_alpha   90.00
_cell.angle_beta   90.00
_cell.angle_gamma   90.00
#
_symmetry.space_group_name_H-M   'P 1'
#
loop_
_entity.id
_entity.type
_entity.pdbx_description
1 polymer ?
#
loop_
_entity_poly.entity_id
_entity_poly.type
_entity_poly.pdbx_seq_one_letter_code
_entity_poly.pdbx_strand_id
1 'polypeptide(L)' 'MELFTKELCEIEHDGIRYILRKNPVHAAEIKKNRERKVDKIMKIDDERNNYLSEHSKANVLTAVSLVNSGIDKLN' A
#
# COMPACT_ATOMS: atom_id res chain seq x y z
N MET A 1 -21.92 2.78 -19.44
CA MET A 1 -22.47 2.69 -18.07
C MET A 1 -22.08 1.35 -17.41
N GLU A 2 -20.80 0.97 -17.41
CA GLU A 2 -20.34 -0.35 -16.91
C GLU A 2 -19.52 -0.27 -15.61
N LEU A 3 -19.58 0.86 -14.91
CA LEU A 3 -18.72 1.13 -13.76
C LEU A 3 -19.18 0.43 -12.47
N PHE A 4 -20.18 -0.46 -12.45
CA PHE A 4 -20.72 -0.98 -11.17
C PHE A 4 -21.10 -2.47 -11.20
N THR A 5 -20.60 -3.22 -12.17
CA THR A 5 -21.11 -4.56 -12.51
C THR A 5 -20.42 -5.72 -11.78
N LYS A 6 -19.43 -5.46 -10.92
CA LYS A 6 -18.56 -6.55 -10.39
C LYS A 6 -19.15 -7.31 -9.22
N GLU A 7 -19.58 -6.65 -8.14
CA GLU A 7 -20.16 -7.29 -6.96
C GLU A 7 -21.15 -6.33 -6.28
N LEU A 8 -22.39 -6.78 -6.07
CA LEU A 8 -23.42 -6.04 -5.36
C LEU A 8 -23.39 -6.46 -3.90
N CYS A 9 -22.97 -5.58 -3.00
CA CYS A 9 -22.97 -5.88 -1.57
C CYS A 9 -24.21 -5.21 -0.96
N GLU A 10 -25.07 -6.02 -0.36
CA GLU A 10 -26.32 -5.56 0.22
C GLU A 10 -26.29 -5.72 1.73
N ILE A 11 -26.71 -4.68 2.44
CA ILE A 11 -26.77 -4.67 3.90
C ILE A 11 -28.15 -4.15 4.29
N GLU A 12 -28.82 -4.83 5.20
CA GLU A 12 -30.06 -4.33 5.81
C GLU A 12 -29.75 -3.81 7.21
N HIS A 13 -30.19 -2.59 7.50
CA HIS A 13 -30.10 -1.99 8.82
C HIS A 13 -31.37 -1.18 9.11
N ASP A 14 -32.01 -1.45 10.24
CA ASP A 14 -33.26 -0.82 10.69
C ASP A 14 -34.37 -0.78 9.61
N GLY A 15 -34.50 -1.85 8.83
CA GLY A 15 -35.49 -1.97 7.75
C GLY A 15 -35.13 -1.19 6.48
N ILE A 16 -33.93 -0.62 6.39
CA ILE A 16 -33.41 0.05 5.19
C ILE A 16 -32.38 -0.86 4.51
N ARG A 17 -32.61 -1.17 3.23
CA ARG A 17 -31.68 -1.95 2.39
C ARG A 17 -30.68 -1.01 1.71
N TYR A 18 -29.43 -1.11 2.10
CA TYR A 18 -28.30 -0.43 1.49
C TYR A 18 -27.73 -1.29 0.37
N ILE A 19 -27.51 -0.67 -0.80
CA ILE A 19 -26.86 -1.30 -1.94
C ILE A 19 -25.52 -0.62 -2.14
N LEU A 20 -24.44 -1.28 -1.70
CA LEU A 20 -23.08 -0.81 -1.85
C LEU A 20 -22.56 -1.18 -3.23
N ARG A 21 -22.19 -0.16 -4.00
CA ARG A 21 -21.54 -0.32 -5.30
C ARG A 21 -20.11 0.20 -5.20
N LYS A 22 -19.14 -0.67 -5.46
CA LYS A 22 -17.73 -0.28 -5.51
C LYS A 22 -17.48 0.51 -6.77
N ASN A 23 -17.01 1.75 -6.63
CA ASN A 23 -16.52 2.53 -7.77
C ASN A 23 -15.18 1.94 -8.25
N PRO A 24 -15.08 1.39 -9.46
CA PRO A 24 -13.89 0.70 -9.97
C PRO A 24 -12.76 1.67 -10.30
N VAL A 25 -13.07 2.92 -10.68
CA VAL A 25 -12.05 3.97 -10.89
C VAL A 25 -11.38 4.27 -9.55
N HIS A 26 -12.19 4.54 -8.52
CA HIS A 26 -11.68 4.81 -7.18
C HIS A 26 -10.92 3.60 -6.60
N ALA A 27 -11.41 2.39 -6.85
CA ALA A 27 -10.72 1.16 -6.44
C ALA A 27 -9.34 1.02 -7.14
N ALA A 28 -9.26 1.34 -8.43
CA ALA A 28 -8.00 1.32 -9.17
C ALA A 28 -7.03 2.40 -8.67
N GLU A 29 -7.52 3.59 -8.33
CA GLU A 29 -6.71 4.66 -7.73
C GLU A 29 -6.15 4.26 -6.36
N ILE A 30 -6.98 3.68 -5.49
CA ILE A 30 -6.53 3.16 -4.19
C ILE A 30 -5.47 2.08 -4.39
N LYS A 31 -5.68 1.16 -5.34
CA LYS A 31 -4.70 0.12 -5.66
C LYS A 31 -3.37 0.73 -6.12
N LYS A 32 -3.41 1.67 -7.08
CA LYS A 32 -2.22 2.37 -7.57
C LYS A 32 -1.51 3.17 -6.47
N ASN A 33 -2.24 3.74 -5.52
CA ASN A 33 -1.64 4.42 -4.37
C ASN A 33 -0.91 3.44 -3.45
N ARG A 34 -1.49 2.27 -3.20
CA ARG A 34 -0.84 1.22 -2.40
C ARG A 34 0.42 0.69 -3.10
N GLU A 35 0.35 0.41 -4.40
CA GLU A 35 1.50 -0.01 -5.21
C GLU A 35 2.62 1.04 -5.13
N ARG A 36 2.31 2.33 -5.31
CA ARG A 36 3.29 3.41 -5.17
C ARG A 36 3.95 3.48 -3.80
N LYS A 37 3.22 3.20 -2.72
CA LYS A 37 3.79 3.14 -1.36
C LYS A 37 4.79 1.99 -1.25
N VAL A 38 4.43 0.81 -1.75
CA VAL A 38 5.30 -0.38 -1.76
C VAL A 38 6.56 -0.13 -2.59
N ASP A 39 6.42 0.38 -3.82
CA ASP A 39 7.56 0.68 -4.70
C ASP A 39 8.56 1.64 -4.04
N LYS A 40 8.06 2.60 -3.27
CA LYS A 40 8.91 3.55 -2.56
C LYS A 40 9.71 2.88 -1.44
N ILE A 41 9.12 1.94 -0.71
CA ILE A 41 9.82 1.19 0.33
C ILE A 41 10.84 0.23 -0.29
N MET A 42 10.49 -0.46 -1.38
CA MET A 42 11.42 -1.33 -2.10
C MET A 42 12.68 -0.58 -2.55
N LYS A 43 12.54 0.65 -3.08
CA LYS A 43 13.70 1.46 -3.44
C LYS A 43 14.61 1.78 -2.25
N ILE A 44 14.02 2.10 -1.10
CA ILE A 44 14.81 2.39 0.11
C ILE A 44 15.52 1.11 0.56
N ASP A 45 14.86 -0.04 0.51
CA ASP A 45 15.45 -1.33 0.86
C ASP A 45 16.63 -1.67 -0.07
N ASP A 46 16.46 -1.56 -1.38
CA ASP A 46 17.50 -1.78 -2.38
C ASP A 46 18.71 -0.86 -2.16
N GLU A 47 18.48 0.43 -1.91
CA GLU A 47 19.54 1.39 -1.58
C GLU A 47 20.32 0.98 -0.32
N ARG A 48 19.63 0.50 0.72
CA ARG A 48 20.28 0.06 1.96
C ARG A 48 21.04 -1.24 1.77
N ASN A 49 20.48 -2.20 1.02
CA ASN A 49 21.14 -3.46 0.73
C ASN A 49 22.43 -3.24 -0.07
N ASN A 50 22.39 -2.36 -1.09
CA ASN A 50 23.58 -1.95 -1.84
C ASN A 50 24.63 -1.31 -0.90
N TYR A 51 24.22 -0.35 -0.07
CA TYR A 51 25.12 0.29 0.91
C TYR A 51 25.77 -0.72 1.87
N LEU A 52 25.01 -1.68 2.40
CA LEU A 52 25.53 -2.71 3.30
C LEU A 52 26.52 -3.64 2.60
N SER A 53 26.30 -3.94 1.32
CA SER A 53 27.20 -4.78 0.51
C SER A 53 28.55 -4.09 0.24
N GLU A 54 28.54 -2.77 0.03
CA GLU A 54 29.74 -1.96 -0.20
C GLU A 54 30.50 -1.69 1.11
N HIS A 55 29.80 -1.68 2.25
CA HIS A 55 30.35 -1.34 3.56
C HIS A 55 30.22 -2.47 4.57
N SER A 56 31.21 -3.37 4.60
CA SER A 56 31.25 -4.56 5.47
C SER A 56 31.20 -4.29 6.98
N LYS A 57 31.46 -3.06 7.44
CA LYS A 57 31.36 -2.63 8.85
C LYS A 57 30.07 -1.88 9.17
N ALA A 58 29.20 -1.66 8.19
CA ALA A 58 27.95 -0.94 8.40
C ALA A 58 26.97 -1.78 9.23
N ASN A 59 26.21 -1.11 10.09
CA ASN A 59 25.28 -1.78 10.98
C ASN A 59 23.93 -2.03 10.30
N VAL A 60 23.57 -3.31 10.17
CA VAL A 60 22.30 -3.76 9.59
C VAL A 60 21.09 -3.22 10.37
N LEU A 61 21.18 -3.07 11.70
CA LEU A 61 20.08 -2.54 12.51
C LEU A 61 19.72 -1.10 12.12
N THR A 62 20.71 -0.29 11.76
CA THR A 62 20.49 1.08 11.31
C THR A 62 19.75 1.11 9.96
N ALA A 63 20.11 0.21 9.05
CA ALA A 63 19.41 0.07 7.77
C ALA A 63 17.94 -0.33 7.97
N VAL A 64 17.68 -1.34 8.81
CA VAL A 64 16.32 -1.79 9.14
C VAL A 64 15.50 -0.67 9.79
N SER A 65 16.08 0.05 10.75
CA SER A 65 15.39 1.17 11.41
C SER A 65 14.98 2.26 10.42
N LEU A 66 15.79 2.51 9.39
CA LEU A 66 15.49 3.52 8.38
C LEU A 66 14.36 3.07 7.46
N VAL A 67 14.37 1.79 7.02
CA VAL A 67 13.29 1.21 6.21
C VAL A 67 11.97 1.29 6.98
N ASN A 68 11.95 0.88 8.25
CA ASN A 68 10.78 0.97 9.13
C ASN A 68 10.27 2.40 9.29
N SER A 69 11.17 3.37 9.50
CA SER A 69 10.81 4.79 9.56
C SER A 69 10.17 5.28 8.25
N GLY A 70 10.58 4.72 7.10
CA GLY A 70 9.97 4.97 5.81
C GLY A 70 8.55 4.42 5.71
N ILE A 71 8.34 3.20 6.22
CA ILE A 71 7.02 2.55 6.27
C ILE A 71 6.06 3.37 7.14
N ASP A 72 6.49 3.78 8.33
CA ASP A 72 5.67 4.56 9.26
C ASP A 72 5.20 5.89 8.66
N LYS A 73 6.04 6.55 7.86
CA LYS A 73 5.67 7.80 7.16
C LYS A 73 4.68 7.59 6.01
N LEU A 74 4.51 6.35 5.54
CA LEU A 74 3.62 6.00 4.44
C LEU A 74 2.34 5.31 4.91
N ASN A 75 2.21 4.97 6.19
CA ASN A 75 0.93 4.56 6.77
C ASN A 75 -0.04 5.74 6.79
#